data_AF-A0A3D5UWK5-F1
#
_entry.id   AF-A0A3D5UWK5-F1
#
_cell.length_a   1.000
_cell.length_b   1.000
_cell.length_c   1.000
_cell.angle_alpha   90.00
_cell.angle_beta   90.00
_cell.angle_gamma   90.00
#
_symmetry.space_group_name_H-M   'P 1'
#
loop_
_entity.id
_entity.type
_entity.pdbx_description
1 polymer ?
#
loop_
_entity_poly.entity_id
_entity_poly.type
_entity_poly.pdbx_seq_one_letter_code
_entity_poly.pdbx_strand_id
1 'polypeptide(L)'
;MEEGEVLLAVNEAETPLGWLRRRKGADGEPLISETQFEAGEKLRADFTLGQMNPRVTADWSGTGGGSGKRRGPMRGPAEIAMHALAARERVGRAIEAAGPHLGDILLSVCCHLEGLEAAERGFGWPKRSGKLVLQIALDRLAAHYGMTGKS
;
A
#
# COMPACT_ATOMS: atom_id res chain seq x y z
N MET A 1 -4.88 30.21 19.55
CA MET A 1 -3.83 29.25 19.15
C MET A 1 -4.57 28.12 18.47
N GLU A 2 -4.71 28.21 17.15
CA GLU A 2 -5.36 27.18 16.33
C GLU A 2 -4.33 26.07 16.05
N GLU A 3 -4.58 24.88 16.58
CA GLU A 3 -3.85 23.67 16.16
C GLU A 3 -4.36 23.29 14.77
N GLY A 4 -3.56 23.61 13.76
CA GLY A 4 -3.78 23.17 12.39
C GLY A 4 -3.69 21.65 12.31
N GLU A 5 -4.76 21.03 11.84
CA GLU A 5 -4.82 19.61 11.50
C GLU A 5 -3.80 19.32 10.38
N VAL A 6 -2.64 18.80 10.75
CA VAL A 6 -1.63 18.34 9.78
C VAL A 6 -2.18 17.06 9.15
N LEU A 7 -2.88 17.21 8.04
CA LEU A 7 -3.04 16.12 7.08
C LEU A 7 -1.63 15.74 6.63
N LEU A 8 -1.05 14.72 7.29
CA LEU A 8 0.20 14.09 6.90
C LEU A 8 -0.03 13.44 5.52
N ALA A 9 0.06 14.27 4.48
CA ALA A 9 0.31 13.80 3.13
C ALA A 9 1.58 12.98 3.23
N VAL A 10 1.46 11.65 3.22
CA VAL A 10 2.62 10.77 3.18
C VAL A 10 3.41 11.20 1.96
N ASN A 11 4.58 11.78 2.22
CA ASN A 11 5.45 12.24 1.16
C ASN A 11 5.74 11.01 0.29
N GLU A 12 5.30 11.01 -0.97
CA GLU A 12 5.62 9.93 -1.93
C GLU A 12 7.15 9.79 -2.12
N ALA A 13 7.92 10.78 -1.65
CA ALA A 13 9.36 10.71 -1.51
C ALA A 13 9.86 9.76 -0.41
N GLU A 14 9.03 9.37 0.56
CA GLU A 14 9.43 8.65 1.77
C GLU A 14 8.98 7.19 1.80
N THR A 15 8.24 6.71 0.79
CA THR A 15 7.82 5.30 0.74
C THR A 15 8.92 4.40 0.13
N PRO A 16 9.04 3.13 0.57
CA PRO A 16 10.01 2.19 -0.01
C PRO A 16 9.87 2.06 -1.54
N LEU A 17 8.64 1.99 -2.05
CA LEU A 17 8.37 1.91 -3.50
C LEU A 17 8.75 3.21 -4.21
N GLY A 18 8.48 4.37 -3.63
CA GLY A 18 8.86 5.67 -4.19
C GLY A 18 10.38 5.80 -4.32
N TRP A 19 11.13 5.33 -3.32
CA TRP A 19 12.59 5.27 -3.37
C TRP A 19 13.09 4.30 -4.45
N LEU A 20 12.49 3.10 -4.55
CA LEU A 20 12.86 2.11 -5.57
C LEU A 20 12.61 2.60 -6.99
N ARG A 21 11.50 3.29 -7.23
CA ARG A 21 11.17 3.87 -8.54
C ARG A 21 12.16 4.97 -8.96
N ARG A 22 12.62 5.80 -8.02
CA ARG A 22 13.56 6.90 -8.34
C ARG A 22 15.01 6.46 -8.43
N ARG A 23 15.40 5.44 -7.67
CA ARG A 23 16.79 4.96 -7.65
C ARG A 23 17.08 4.18 -8.93
N LYS A 24 18.20 4.50 -9.56
CA LYS A 24 18.69 3.80 -10.75
C LYS A 24 19.61 2.64 -10.38
N GLY A 25 19.45 1.53 -11.10
CA GLY A 25 20.32 0.36 -11.07
C GLY A 25 21.65 0.59 -11.78
N ALA A 26 22.43 -0.48 -11.89
CA ALA A 26 23.71 -0.46 -12.60
C ALA A 26 23.55 -0.27 -14.12
N ASP A 27 22.39 -0.60 -14.64
CA ASP A 27 21.91 -0.41 -16.01
C ASP A 27 21.38 1.01 -16.28
N GLY A 28 21.25 1.84 -15.25
CA GLY A 28 20.69 3.19 -15.36
C GLY A 28 19.17 3.25 -15.35
N GLU A 29 18.49 2.12 -15.21
CA GLU A 29 17.04 2.00 -15.17
C GLU A 29 16.51 2.02 -13.72
N PRO A 30 15.27 2.45 -13.48
CA PRO A 30 14.60 2.32 -12.18
C PRO A 30 14.69 0.92 -11.59
N LEU A 31 14.80 0.80 -10.26
CA LEU A 31 14.82 -0.53 -9.62
C LEU A 31 13.48 -1.26 -9.67
N ILE A 32 12.38 -0.55 -9.93
CA ILE A 32 11.06 -1.10 -10.25
C ILE A 32 10.43 -0.30 -11.38
N SER A 33 9.63 -0.96 -12.22
CA SER A 33 8.92 -0.29 -13.32
C SER A 33 7.77 0.59 -12.81
N GLU A 34 7.25 1.48 -13.65
CA GLU A 34 6.07 2.28 -13.31
C GLU A 34 4.86 1.38 -13.00
N THR A 35 4.69 0.31 -13.78
CA THR A 35 3.60 -0.65 -13.58
C THR A 35 3.71 -1.39 -12.25
N GLN A 36 4.94 -1.77 -11.86
CA GLN A 36 5.19 -2.37 -10.55
C GLN A 36 4.90 -1.37 -9.42
N PHE A 37 5.28 -0.10 -9.59
CA PHE A 37 4.99 0.96 -8.63
C PHE A 37 3.47 1.18 -8.46
N GLU A 38 2.74 1.35 -9.56
CA GLU A 38 1.28 1.54 -9.56
C GLU A 38 0.55 0.35 -8.92
N ALA A 39 0.99 -0.88 -9.21
CA ALA A 39 0.43 -2.09 -8.61
C ALA A 39 0.61 -2.10 -7.08
N GLY A 40 1.82 -1.78 -6.60
CA GLY A 40 2.12 -1.70 -5.17
C GLY A 40 1.35 -0.60 -4.45
N GLU A 41 1.25 0.60 -5.04
CA GLU A 41 0.47 1.70 -4.46
C GLU A 41 -1.04 1.41 -4.47
N LYS A 42 -1.55 0.71 -5.49
CA LYS A 42 -2.93 0.24 -5.52
C LYS A 42 -3.22 -0.75 -4.39
N LEU A 43 -2.33 -1.72 -4.17
CA LEU A 43 -2.45 -2.66 -3.06
C LEU A 43 -2.49 -1.93 -1.71
N ARG A 44 -1.60 -0.96 -1.52
CA ARG A 44 -1.56 -0.13 -0.30
C ARG A 44 -2.84 0.68 -0.10
N ALA A 45 -3.40 1.24 -1.18
CA ALA A 45 -4.65 1.98 -1.12
C ALA A 45 -5.83 1.08 -0.69
N ASP A 46 -5.92 -0.12 -1.25
CA ASP A 46 -6.92 -1.12 -0.83
C ASP A 46 -6.69 -1.58 0.62
N PHE A 47 -5.43 -1.74 1.05
CA PHE A 47 -5.08 -2.09 2.42
C PHE A 47 -5.53 -1.02 3.44
N THR A 48 -5.27 0.24 3.10
CA THR A 48 -5.66 1.40 3.91
C THR A 48 -7.18 1.55 3.97
N LEU A 49 -7.86 1.41 2.83
CA LEU A 49 -9.33 1.44 2.75
C LEU A 49 -9.97 0.30 3.55
N GLY A 50 -9.34 -0.87 3.55
CA GLY A 50 -9.76 -2.02 4.33
C GLY A 50 -9.58 -1.85 5.84
N GLN A 51 -8.95 -0.76 6.31
CA GLN A 51 -8.60 -0.55 7.71
C GLN A 51 -7.81 -1.75 8.28
N MET A 52 -6.88 -2.29 7.48
CA MET A 52 -6.07 -3.47 7.85
C MET A 52 -4.77 -3.11 8.58
N ASN A 53 -4.48 -1.83 8.77
CA ASN A 53 -3.43 -1.38 9.69
C ASN A 53 -3.89 -1.73 11.13
N PRO A 54 -3.03 -2.29 12.01
CA PRO A 54 -3.34 -2.40 13.43
C PRO A 54 -3.96 -1.10 13.93
N ARG A 55 -5.18 -1.21 14.50
CA ARG A 55 -5.98 -0.06 14.92
C ARG A 55 -5.17 0.73 15.95
N VAL A 56 -4.48 1.79 15.53
CA VAL A 56 -4.20 2.91 16.41
C VAL A 56 -5.57 3.47 16.73
N THR A 57 -6.02 3.25 17.95
CA THR A 57 -7.37 3.60 18.42
C THR A 57 -7.55 5.12 18.37
N ALA A 58 -7.89 5.66 17.20
CA ALA A 58 -8.64 6.88 17.10
C ALA A 58 -10.12 6.45 17.03
N ASP A 59 -10.69 6.27 18.22
CA ASP A 59 -12.14 6.20 18.39
C ASP A 59 -12.70 7.57 18.01
N TRP A 60 -13.09 7.73 16.75
CA TRP A 60 -13.90 8.86 16.31
C TRP A 60 -15.38 8.54 16.59
N SER A 61 -15.72 8.30 17.86
CA SER A 61 -17.10 8.30 18.30
C SER A 61 -17.63 9.74 18.17
N GLY A 62 -18.17 10.05 17.00
CA GLY A 62 -19.11 11.14 16.76
C GLY A 62 -18.62 12.56 17.08
N THR A 63 -17.94 13.21 16.13
CA THR A 63 -17.93 14.68 16.05
C THR A 63 -18.42 15.13 14.67
N GLY A 64 -19.70 14.89 14.42
CA GLY A 64 -20.45 15.36 13.25
C GLY A 64 -21.48 16.44 13.58
N GLY A 65 -21.24 17.27 14.60
CA GLY A 65 -22.06 18.46 14.89
C GLY A 65 -21.40 19.71 14.32
N GLY A 66 -21.74 20.09 13.09
CA GLY A 66 -21.17 21.28 12.47
C GLY A 66 -21.84 21.61 11.13
N SER A 67 -22.80 22.53 11.20
CA SER A 67 -23.50 23.14 10.07
C SER A 67 -22.54 23.82 9.10
N GLY A 68 -22.48 23.34 7.86
CA GLY A 68 -21.66 23.95 6.82
C GLY A 68 -21.96 23.33 5.46
N LYS A 69 -22.70 24.06 4.64
CA LYS A 69 -23.06 23.75 3.24
C LYS A 69 -21.83 23.32 2.43
N ARG A 70 -21.74 22.02 2.13
CA ARG A 70 -21.21 21.34 0.91
C ARG A 70 -20.84 19.91 1.29
N ARG A 71 -21.78 18.98 1.20
CA ARG A 71 -21.50 17.55 1.39
C ARG A 71 -22.25 16.77 0.32
N GLY A 72 -21.52 16.09 -0.55
CA GLY A 72 -22.04 14.92 -1.26
C GLY A 72 -22.59 13.90 -0.24
N PRO A 73 -23.30 12.86 -0.69
CA PRO A 73 -24.03 11.96 0.20
C PRO A 73 -23.12 11.48 1.34
N MET A 74 -23.51 11.83 2.57
CA MET A 74 -22.84 11.38 3.79
C MET A 74 -23.00 9.86 3.84
N ARG A 75 -21.94 9.12 3.45
CA ARG A 75 -21.95 7.66 3.44
C ARG A 75 -22.27 7.16 4.83
N GLY A 76 -23.34 6.37 4.95
CA GLY A 76 -23.75 5.82 6.24
C GLY A 76 -22.73 4.82 6.79
N PRO A 77 -22.72 4.54 8.11
CA PRO A 77 -21.80 3.55 8.71
C PRO A 77 -21.82 2.18 8.02
N ALA A 78 -22.99 1.75 7.53
CA ALA A 78 -23.15 0.50 6.79
C ALA A 78 -22.42 0.51 5.42
N GLU A 79 -22.49 1.63 4.68
CA GLU A 79 -21.78 1.76 3.40
C GLU A 79 -20.26 1.79 3.62
N ILE A 80 -19.79 2.49 4.65
CA ILE A 80 -18.36 2.52 5.02
C ILE A 80 -17.86 1.11 5.32
N ALA A 81 -18.59 0.34 6.14
CA ALA A 81 -18.23 -1.03 6.48
C ALA A 81 -18.19 -1.95 5.24
N MET A 82 -19.16 -1.81 4.33
CA MET A 82 -19.20 -2.57 3.08
C MET A 82 -18.02 -2.23 2.15
N HIS A 83 -17.65 -0.96 2.04
CA HIS A 83 -16.48 -0.55 1.26
C HIS A 83 -15.17 -1.08 1.85
N ALA A 84 -15.03 -1.06 3.18
CA ALA A 84 -13.87 -1.64 3.85
C ALA A 84 -13.80 -3.16 3.65
N LEU A 85 -14.93 -3.87 3.75
CA LEU A 85 -14.99 -5.31 3.49
C LEU A 85 -14.57 -5.64 2.05
N ALA A 86 -15.12 -4.92 1.06
CA ALA A 86 -14.75 -5.11 -0.33
C ALA A 86 -13.26 -4.82 -0.59
N ALA A 87 -12.65 -3.86 0.11
CA ALA A 87 -11.22 -3.61 0.03
C ALA A 87 -10.39 -4.77 0.62
N ARG A 88 -10.80 -5.31 1.78
CA ARG A 88 -10.16 -6.49 2.39
C ARG A 88 -10.17 -7.69 1.45
N GLU A 89 -11.29 -7.94 0.79
CA GLU A 89 -11.40 -9.01 -0.20
C GLU A 89 -10.46 -8.80 -1.40
N ARG A 90 -10.34 -7.57 -1.90
CA ARG A 90 -9.39 -7.25 -2.98
C ARG A 90 -7.94 -7.48 -2.56
N VAL A 91 -7.55 -7.08 -1.36
CA VAL A 91 -6.21 -7.37 -0.83
C VAL A 91 -6.00 -8.88 -0.70
N GLY A 92 -6.94 -9.61 -0.11
CA GLY A 92 -6.84 -11.06 0.05
C GLY A 92 -6.60 -11.77 -1.29
N ARG A 93 -7.40 -11.43 -2.31
CA ARG A 93 -7.24 -11.99 -3.67
C ARG A 93 -5.90 -11.64 -4.31
N ALA A 94 -5.41 -10.41 -4.09
CA ALA A 94 -4.13 -9.96 -4.63
C ALA A 94 -2.94 -10.72 -4.01
N ILE A 95 -2.94 -10.91 -2.69
CA ILE A 95 -1.93 -11.68 -1.96
C ILE A 95 -1.98 -13.16 -2.37
N GLU A 96 -3.18 -13.74 -2.48
CA GLU A 96 -3.36 -15.12 -2.94
C GLU A 96 -2.83 -15.32 -4.36
N ALA A 97 -3.11 -14.39 -5.28
CA ALA A 97 -2.63 -14.43 -6.65
C ALA A 97 -1.10 -14.26 -6.77
N ALA A 98 -0.47 -13.48 -5.88
CA ALA A 98 0.99 -13.40 -5.81
C ALA A 98 1.60 -14.74 -5.38
N GLY A 99 0.92 -15.45 -4.48
CA GLY A 99 1.30 -16.77 -3.97
C GLY A 99 2.12 -16.72 -2.67
N PRO A 100 2.37 -17.89 -2.05
CA PRO A 100 3.04 -17.99 -0.75
C PRO A 100 4.41 -17.32 -0.76
N HIS A 101 4.81 -16.66 0.34
CA HIS A 101 6.04 -15.86 0.51
C HIS A 101 6.11 -14.57 -0.33
N LEU A 102 5.54 -14.53 -1.53
CA LEU A 102 5.48 -13.31 -2.35
C LEU A 102 4.44 -12.32 -1.82
N GLY A 103 3.30 -12.83 -1.35
CA GLY A 103 2.32 -12.01 -0.65
C GLY A 103 2.89 -11.32 0.60
N ASP A 104 3.74 -12.01 1.36
CA ASP A 104 4.29 -11.50 2.61
C ASP A 104 5.21 -10.30 2.39
N ILE A 105 6.09 -10.36 1.38
CA ILE A 105 6.96 -9.22 1.05
C ILE A 105 6.17 -8.04 0.47
N LEU A 106 5.06 -8.29 -0.24
CA LEU A 106 4.16 -7.22 -0.69
C LEU A 106 3.52 -6.49 0.50
N LEU A 107 3.07 -7.23 1.52
CA LEU A 107 2.50 -6.64 2.73
C LEU A 107 3.56 -5.86 3.52
N SER A 108 4.74 -6.43 3.76
CA SER A 108 5.85 -5.78 4.46
C SER A 108 6.25 -4.46 3.78
N VAL A 109 6.54 -4.47 2.47
CA VAL A 109 7.12 -3.31 1.79
C VAL A 109 6.05 -2.31 1.34
N CYS A 110 4.92 -2.78 0.79
CA CYS A 110 3.89 -1.89 0.24
C CYS A 110 2.93 -1.39 1.32
N CYS A 111 2.59 -2.21 2.31
CA CYS A 111 1.56 -1.86 3.31
C CYS A 111 2.16 -1.39 4.64
N HIS A 112 3.17 -2.09 5.15
CA HIS A 112 3.86 -1.71 6.40
C HIS A 112 5.02 -0.72 6.18
N LEU A 113 5.34 -0.42 4.92
CA LEU A 113 6.39 0.53 4.52
C LEU A 113 7.78 0.16 5.06
N GLU A 114 8.04 -1.12 5.22
CA GLU A 114 9.36 -1.61 5.60
C GLU A 114 10.34 -1.48 4.44
N GLY A 115 11.56 -1.00 4.74
CA GLY A 115 12.65 -1.03 3.78
C GLY A 115 13.11 -2.47 3.51
N LEU A 116 13.69 -2.71 2.32
CA LEU A 116 14.12 -4.06 1.89
C LEU A 116 15.02 -4.78 2.89
N GLU A 117 15.96 -4.07 3.54
CA GLU A 117 16.85 -4.69 4.53
C GLU A 117 16.10 -5.15 5.80
N ALA A 118 15.07 -4.43 6.21
CA ALA A 118 14.24 -4.80 7.34
C ALA A 118 13.36 -6.02 6.99
N ALA A 119 12.77 -6.02 5.80
CA ALA A 119 12.00 -7.14 5.28
C ALA A 119 12.86 -8.42 5.16
N GLU A 120 14.07 -8.32 4.59
CA GLU A 120 15.03 -9.44 4.49
C GLU A 120 15.33 -10.04 5.88
N ARG A 121 15.58 -9.20 6.88
CA ARG A 121 15.80 -9.65 8.26
C ARG A 121 14.56 -10.31 8.86
N GLY A 122 13.37 -9.75 8.60
CA GLY A 122 12.10 -10.30 9.07
C GLY A 122 11.81 -11.69 8.51
N PHE A 123 12.16 -11.93 7.23
CA PHE A 123 11.98 -13.22 6.57
C PHE A 123 13.15 -14.21 6.75
N GLY A 124 14.25 -13.79 7.39
CA GLY A 124 15.46 -14.61 7.52
C GLY A 124 16.19 -14.84 6.19
N TRP A 125 16.04 -13.93 5.23
CA TRP A 125 16.67 -14.03 3.92
C TRP A 125 18.11 -13.51 3.90
N PRO A 126 18.96 -13.98 2.97
CA PRO A 126 20.27 -13.38 2.75
C PRO A 126 20.15 -11.91 2.35
N LYS A 127 21.20 -11.13 2.67
CA LYS A 127 21.27 -9.71 2.31
C LYS A 127 21.16 -9.54 0.80
N ARG A 128 20.44 -8.51 0.36
CA ARG A 128 20.25 -8.12 -1.05
C ARG A 128 19.43 -9.11 -1.89
N SER A 129 18.74 -10.06 -1.27
CA SER A 129 17.81 -10.97 -1.96
C SER A 129 16.43 -10.36 -2.16
N GLY A 130 16.02 -9.44 -1.28
CA GLY A 130 14.65 -8.91 -1.21
C GLY A 130 14.23 -8.15 -2.47
N LYS A 131 15.16 -7.44 -3.13
CA LYS A 131 14.84 -6.67 -4.35
C LYS A 131 14.25 -7.55 -5.45
N LEU A 132 14.93 -8.63 -5.80
CA LEU A 132 14.51 -9.51 -6.89
C LEU A 132 13.17 -10.18 -6.55
N VAL A 133 13.01 -10.64 -5.31
CA VAL A 133 11.76 -11.28 -4.86
C VAL A 133 10.60 -10.29 -4.87
N LEU A 134 10.82 -9.05 -4.44
CA LEU A 134 9.83 -7.98 -4.52
C LEU A 134 9.44 -7.67 -5.97
N GLN A 135 10.38 -7.59 -6.91
CA GLN A 135 10.09 -7.37 -8.33
C GLN A 135 9.17 -8.48 -8.87
N ILE A 136 9.49 -9.75 -8.62
CA ILE A 136 8.67 -10.90 -9.02
C ILE A 136 7.26 -10.82 -8.40
N ALA A 137 7.17 -10.41 -7.13
CA ALA A 137 5.88 -10.25 -6.46
C ALA A 137 5.05 -9.11 -7.07
N LEU A 138 5.68 -7.98 -7.40
CA LEU A 138 5.03 -6.84 -8.04
C LEU A 138 4.59 -7.15 -9.48
N ASP A 139 5.33 -7.96 -10.24
CA ASP A 139 4.92 -8.42 -11.57
C ASP A 139 3.66 -9.27 -11.49
N ARG A 140 3.59 -10.20 -10.52
CA ARG A 140 2.38 -11.01 -10.29
C ARG A 140 1.21 -10.16 -9.83
N LEU A 141 1.47 -9.17 -8.99
CA LEU A 141 0.46 -8.22 -8.53
C LEU A 141 -0.10 -7.37 -9.68
N ALA A 142 0.78 -6.85 -10.54
CA ALA A 142 0.40 -6.12 -11.74
C ALA A 142 -0.45 -6.99 -12.68
N ALA A 143 -0.04 -8.23 -12.91
CA ALA A 143 -0.81 -9.19 -13.69
C ALA A 143 -2.19 -9.46 -13.08
N HIS A 144 -2.28 -9.61 -11.76
CA HIS A 144 -3.56 -9.77 -11.05
C HIS A 144 -4.49 -8.55 -11.24
N TYR A 145 -3.94 -7.34 -11.24
CA TYR A 145 -4.71 -6.12 -11.50
C TYR A 145 -4.98 -5.85 -12.99
N GLY A 146 -4.51 -6.72 -13.90
CA GLY A 146 -4.65 -6.50 -15.34
C GLY A 146 -3.83 -5.31 -15.85
N MET A 147 -2.79 -4.91 -15.11
CA MET A 147 -1.91 -3.81 -15.49
C MET A 147 -0.86 -4.34 -16.47
N THR A 148 -1.00 -3.99 -17.75
CA THR A 148 -0.01 -4.30 -18.78
C THR A 148 0.81 -3.06 -19.08
N GLY A 149 2.02 -2.99 -18.54
CA GLY A 149 3.02 -2.00 -18.93
C GLY A 149 4.39 -2.65 -19.07
N LYS A 150 5.35 -1.93 -19.68
CA LYS A 150 6.70 -2.45 -19.91
C LYS A 150 7.39 -2.71 -18.58
N SER A 151 7.71 -3.99 -18.32
CA SER A 151 8.74 -4.42 -17.38
C SER A 151 10.11 -3.88 -17.77
#